data_AF-A0A958J9S1-F1
#
_entry.id   AF-A0A958J9S1-F1
#
_cell.length_a   1.000
_cell.length_b   1.000
_cell.length_c   1.000
_cell.angle_alpha   90.00
_cell.angle_beta   90.00
_cell.angle_gamma   90.00
#
_symmetry.space_group_name_H-M   'P 1'
#
loop_
_entity.id
_entity.type
_entity.pdbx_description
1 polymer ?
#
loop_
_entity_poly.entity_id
_entity_poly.type
_entity_poly.pdbx_seq_one_letter_code
_entity_poly.pdbx_strand_id
1 'polypeptide(L)' 'HGKIDIFLDDQGEVANCYFIVPELRGFEKFCQGRPVEDLPRITTRICGVCPEAHHMASAKACDAVY' A
#
# COMPACT_ATOMS: atom_id res chain seq x y z
N HIS A 1 -1.74 8.67 -2.02
CA HIS A 1 -2.60 9.74 -2.53
C HIS A 1 -4.06 9.30 -2.45
N GLY A 2 -5.00 10.23 -2.22
CA GLY A 2 -6.43 9.92 -2.14
C GLY A 2 -7.25 11.07 -2.71
N LYS A 3 -8.40 10.74 -3.29
CA LYS A 3 -9.39 11.72 -3.77
C LYS A 3 -10.79 11.28 -3.39
N ILE A 4 -11.71 12.24 -3.34
CA ILE A 4 -13.13 12.00 -3.09
C ILE A 4 -13.89 12.61 -4.26
N ASP A 5 -14.69 11.80 -4.95
CA ASP A 5 -15.59 12.25 -6.00
C ASP A 5 -17.02 12.26 -5.45
N ILE A 6 -17.72 13.39 -5.55
CA ILE A 6 -19.11 13.58 -5.11
C ILE A 6 -19.96 13.87 -6.34
N PHE A 7 -21.01 13.08 -6.53
CA PHE A 7 -21.93 13.18 -7.66
C PHE A 7 -23.29 13.66 -7.17
N LEU A 8 -23.80 14.73 -7.77
CA LEU A 8 -25.11 15.30 -7.47
C LEU A 8 -26.16 14.81 -8.48
N ASP A 9 -27.41 14.74 -8.06
CA ASP A 9 -28.56 14.54 -8.96
C ASP A 9 -29.04 15.85 -9.61
N ASP A 10 -30.11 15.77 -10.40
CA ASP A 10 -30.70 16.93 -11.09
C ASP A 10 -31.32 17.96 -10.13
N GLN A 11 -31.61 17.57 -8.87
CA GLN A 11 -32.11 18.46 -7.83
C GLN A 11 -30.96 19.14 -7.05
N GLY A 12 -29.71 18.73 -7.31
CA GLY A 12 -28.52 19.23 -6.60
C GLY A 12 -28.23 18.51 -5.29
N GLU A 13 -28.96 17.43 -4.98
CA GLU A 13 -28.73 16.60 -3.81
C GLU A 13 -27.64 15.54 -4.07
N VAL A 14 -26.98 15.06 -3.02
CA VAL A 14 -25.90 14.08 -3.18
C VAL A 14 -26.48 12.73 -3.57
N ALA A 15 -26.22 12.30 -4.80
CA ALA A 15 -26.59 10.98 -5.29
C ALA A 15 -25.55 9.91 -4.89
N ASN A 16 -24.26 10.21 -5.04
CA ASN A 16 -23.17 9.28 -4.70
C ASN A 16 -21.91 10.00 -4.21
N CYS A 17 -21.10 9.28 -3.42
CA CYS A 17 -19.78 9.74 -2.97
C CYS A 17 -18.81 8.56 -2.95
N TYR A 18 -17.62 8.73 -3.56
CA TYR A 18 -16.61 7.68 -3.65
C TYR A 18 -15.27 8.17 -3.13
N PHE A 19 -14.67 7.39 -2.23
CA PHE A 19 -13.27 7.53 -1.85
C PHE A 19 -12.39 6.67 -2.76
N ILE A 20 -11.38 7.28 -3.37
CA ILE A 20 -10.55 6.66 -4.39
C ILE A 20 -9.08 6.81 -3.99
N VAL A 21 -8.36 5.70 -4.00
CA VAL A 21 -6.91 5.64 -3.81
C VAL A 21 -6.29 5.27 -5.16
N PRO A 22 -5.85 6.24 -5.98
CA PRO A 22 -5.46 5.98 -7.37
C PRO A 22 -4.06 5.37 -7.53
N GLU A 23 -3.28 5.28 -6.46
CA GLU A 23 -1.88 4.85 -6.56
C GLU A 23 -1.68 3.37 -6.29
N LEU A 24 -0.88 2.74 -7.15
CA LEU A 24 -0.38 1.39 -6.98
C LEU A 24 1.08 1.32 -7.41
N ARG A 25 1.94 0.79 -6.55
CA ARG A 25 3.37 0.54 -6.87
C ARG A 25 3.72 -0.93 -7.12
N GLY A 26 2.80 -1.86 -6.82
CA GLY A 26 2.97 -3.28 -7.16
C GLY A 26 4.10 -4.01 -6.42
N PHE A 27 4.37 -3.66 -5.15
CA PHE A 27 5.46 -4.27 -4.35
C PHE A 27 5.40 -5.80 -4.33
N GLU A 28 4.21 -6.40 -4.28
CA GLU A 28 4.02 -7.85 -4.24
C GLU A 28 4.62 -8.55 -5.46
N LYS A 29 4.41 -8.00 -6.66
CA LYS A 29 5.00 -8.53 -7.90
C LYS A 29 6.48 -8.19 -8.01
N PHE A 30 6.86 -6.97 -7.63
CA PHE A 30 8.25 -6.53 -7.64
C PHE A 30 9.17 -7.39 -6.74
N CYS A 31 8.65 -7.95 -5.66
CA CYS A 31 9.40 -8.82 -4.75
C CYS A 31 9.66 -10.22 -5.31
N GLN A 32 8.95 -10.68 -6.35
CA GLN A 32 9.14 -12.01 -6.91
C GLN A 32 10.54 -12.16 -7.53
N GLY A 33 11.24 -13.25 -7.20
CA GLY A 33 12.59 -13.54 -7.68
C GLY A 33 13.71 -12.79 -6.96
N ARG A 34 13.40 -12.00 -5.92
CA ARG A 34 14.40 -11.34 -5.08
C ARG A 34 14.86 -12.25 -3.94
N PRO A 35 16.11 -12.10 -3.47
CA PRO A 35 16.55 -12.72 -2.22
C PRO A 35 15.64 -12.27 -1.06
N VAL A 36 15.28 -13.21 -0.18
CA VAL A 36 14.31 -12.95 0.89
C VAL A 36 14.89 -11.96 1.92
N GLU A 37 16.19 -12.03 2.16
CA GLU A 37 16.97 -11.18 3.05
C GLU A 37 17.01 -9.70 2.61
N ASP A 38 16.71 -9.40 1.34
CA ASP A 38 16.59 -8.02 0.85
C ASP A 38 15.25 -7.38 1.22
N LEU A 39 14.22 -8.18 1.51
CA LEU A 39 12.86 -7.69 1.71
C LEU A 39 12.70 -6.74 2.91
N PRO A 40 13.37 -6.91 4.06
CA PRO A 40 13.29 -5.97 5.18
C PRO A 40 13.81 -4.57 4.84
N ARG A 41 14.67 -4.44 3.82
CA ARG A 41 15.10 -3.14 3.30
C ARG A 41 14.14 -2.60 2.26
N ILE A 42 13.62 -3.46 1.37
CA ILE A 42 12.70 -3.07 0.29
C ILE A 42 11.34 -2.58 0.85
N THR A 43 10.75 -3.34 1.76
CA THR A 43 9.39 -3.09 2.27
C THR A 43 9.27 -1.80 3.07
N THR A 44 10.35 -1.29 3.67
CA THR A 44 10.38 0.05 4.31
C THR A 44 10.02 1.19 3.36
N ARG A 45 10.11 0.96 2.04
CA ARG A 45 9.76 1.95 1.02
C ARG A 45 8.27 1.94 0.66
N ILE A 46 7.46 1.05 1.25
CA ILE A 46 6.00 1.03 1.09
C ILE A 46 5.35 2.25 1.75
N CYS A 47 5.85 2.70 2.89
CA CYS A 47 5.31 3.87 3.55
C CYS A 47 6.41 4.61 4.30
N GLY A 48 6.50 5.93 4.09
CA GLY A 48 7.46 6.78 4.80
C GLY A 48 7.08 7.09 6.25
N VAL A 49 5.84 6.80 6.65
CA VAL A 49 5.33 7.06 8.01
C VAL A 49 5.47 5.83 8.91
N CYS A 50 5.32 4.62 8.38
CA CYS A 50 5.46 3.38 9.12
C CYS A 50 6.59 2.45 8.60
N PRO A 51 7.78 2.96 8.27
CA PRO A 51 8.85 2.14 7.71
C PRO A 51 9.33 1.06 8.70
N GLU A 52 9.35 1.32 10.01
CA GLU A 52 9.76 0.35 11.03
C GLU A 52 8.78 -0.81 11.15
N ALA A 53 7.47 -0.55 11.02
CA ALA A 53 6.46 -1.60 11.03
C ALA A 53 6.64 -2.54 9.84
N HIS A 54 6.91 -1.99 8.65
CA HIS A 54 7.22 -2.79 7.47
C HIS A 54 8.52 -3.58 7.63
N HIS A 55 9.57 -2.96 8.20
CA HIS A 55 10.82 -3.64 8.49
C HIS A 55 10.61 -4.85 9.41
N MET A 56 9.95 -4.64 10.55
CA MET A 56 9.69 -5.70 11.53
C MET A 56 8.81 -6.82 10.98
N ALA A 57 7.77 -6.47 10.20
CA ALA A 57 6.91 -7.47 9.57
C ALA A 57 7.70 -8.32 8.58
N SER A 58 8.52 -7.68 7.73
CA SER A 58 9.34 -8.39 6.75
C SER A 58 10.44 -9.22 7.41
N ALA A 59 11.07 -8.72 8.47
CA ALA A 59 12.09 -9.46 9.22
C ALA A 59 11.50 -10.73 9.84
N LYS A 60 10.37 -10.62 10.55
CA LYS A 60 9.66 -11.78 11.11
C LYS A 60 9.25 -12.79 10.03
N ALA A 61 8.86 -12.31 8.85
CA ALA A 61 8.55 -13.19 7.73
C ALA A 61 9.80 -13.91 7.20
N CYS A 62 10.97 -13.23 7.15
CA CYS A 62 12.24 -13.86 6.81
C CYS A 62 12.64 -14.90 7.85
N ASP A 63 12.52 -14.59 9.14
CA ASP A 63 12.83 -15.51 10.24
C ASP A 63 11.99 -16.80 10.17
N ALA A 64 10.76 -16.73 9.69
CA ALA A 64 9.89 -17.89 9.54
C ALA A 64 10.18 -18.74 8.29
N VAL A 65 10.97 -18.23 7.34
CA VAL A 65 11.39 -18.96 6.13
C VAL A 65 12.60 -19.85 6.41
N TYR A 66 13.43 -19.48 7.40
CA TYR A 66 14.63 -20.20 7.81
C TYR A 66 14.40 -21.04 9.08
#